data_AF-A0A1H3I8Q8-F1
#
_entry.id   AF-A0A1H3I8Q8-F1
#
_cell.length_a   1.000
_cell.length_b   1.000
_cell.length_c   1.000
_cell.angle_alpha   90.00
_cell.angle_beta   90.00
_cell.angle_gamma   90.00
#
_symmetry.space_group_name_H-M   'P 1'
#
loop_
_entity.id
_entity.type
_entity.pdbx_description
1 polymer ?
#
loop_
_entity_poly.entity_id
_entity_poly.type
_entity_poly.pdbx_seq_one_letter_code
_entity_poly.pdbx_strand_id
1 'polypeptide(L)'
;MKNLKNKAVGLIVTTALLASALLPTACNAREARDIEKIQEISQQFIDTFSTGDKKALNEIVEEDYYYRIASSEYANILFAASARTEIETIKSVEINRERNTARVRMEISYLNLMDFSRDYNGKNSYMTEEEYLEAIGKYKDLDDANFTLNFKYDEDEDRWLIKENSASRYEGYFNCPYYLNVVKISPDEAMDEVTGIYSGLAEGQTVFDDPFFDFDPADIRVFDDGALDSKIICDAAAEFTKAYFKYITDHGIAIETQDGSDFDYIITGYVPSSSEILKYFSTDEYYTEIAMAEIRSQYGSNSDVWDEMYAGIYYDLAKRIPDMTPEEYVTIAYVDPWADVTEIVFLDKLFPISVMDVVWASDVTQDQKNACRRKAAESLYLAGELTEKEYKSYLDSLENSSSRTTEPNTGYYGGDVTPVFWQGTANYVNQAVNVVEEVPSWSTDNSIIYGTSMPDQNGIYMHYTKEPGWEDTAGYCLATEGIVVMVKFDHKFAAGTVLEYDWYINEEPYGETQKMVVNEDGTVEFEFMLEGVKIPQRGSVSFRLWEEGHTHVISYVVLTQT
;
A
#
# COMPACT_ATOMS: atom_id res chain seq x y z
N MET A 1 44.80 -9.89 100.98
CA MET A 1 43.89 -10.06 99.82
C MET A 1 42.93 -8.88 99.62
N LYS A 2 43.38 -7.61 99.68
CA LYS A 2 42.54 -6.42 99.37
C LYS A 2 43.00 -5.59 98.16
N ASN A 3 44.23 -5.79 97.66
CA ASN A 3 44.77 -5.00 96.53
C ASN A 3 44.63 -5.63 95.14
N LEU A 4 44.17 -6.89 95.03
CA LEU A 4 43.91 -7.57 93.74
C LEU A 4 42.48 -7.38 93.23
N LYS A 5 41.50 -7.11 94.12
CA LYS A 5 40.10 -6.90 93.72
C LYS A 5 39.83 -5.50 93.13
N ASN A 6 40.65 -4.49 93.46
CA ASN A 6 40.43 -3.12 92.99
C ASN A 6 41.02 -2.80 91.61
N LYS A 7 42.00 -3.59 91.12
CA LYS A 7 42.54 -3.42 89.75
C LYS A 7 41.67 -4.07 88.67
N ALA A 8 40.98 -5.17 88.98
CA ALA A 8 40.07 -5.83 88.04
C ALA A 8 38.76 -5.05 87.83
N VAL A 9 38.23 -4.41 88.89
CA VAL A 9 37.01 -3.59 88.80
C VAL A 9 37.29 -2.28 88.05
N GLY A 10 38.47 -1.69 88.21
CA GLY A 10 38.89 -0.52 87.43
C GLY A 10 39.01 -0.83 85.93
N LEU A 11 39.60 -1.97 85.56
CA LEU A 11 39.72 -2.36 84.15
C LEU A 11 38.35 -2.63 83.53
N ILE A 12 37.47 -3.40 84.18
CA ILE A 12 36.14 -3.77 83.64
C ILE A 12 35.22 -2.54 83.51
N VAL A 13 35.25 -1.62 84.48
CA VAL A 13 34.44 -0.39 84.42
C VAL A 13 34.97 0.57 83.35
N THR A 14 36.29 0.65 83.15
CA THR A 14 36.88 1.50 82.10
C THR A 14 36.67 0.91 80.70
N THR A 15 36.75 -0.41 80.51
CA THR A 15 36.42 -1.06 79.22
C THR A 15 34.93 -1.02 78.93
N ALA A 16 34.06 -1.15 79.94
CA ALA A 16 32.62 -1.02 79.78
C ALA A 16 32.19 0.42 79.47
N LEU A 17 32.83 1.44 80.07
CA LEU A 17 32.61 2.86 79.75
C LEU A 17 33.18 3.26 78.37
N LEU A 18 34.32 2.70 77.96
CA LEU A 18 34.84 2.89 76.59
C LEU A 18 33.98 2.17 75.54
N ALA A 19 33.49 0.97 75.83
CA ALA A 19 32.54 0.27 74.95
C ALA A 19 31.19 1.00 74.86
N SER A 20 30.65 1.49 75.98
CA SER A 20 29.37 2.24 75.99
C SER A 20 29.48 3.69 75.49
N ALA A 21 30.68 4.26 75.39
CA ALA A 21 30.93 5.53 74.70
C ALA A 21 31.19 5.36 73.19
N LEU A 22 31.73 4.21 72.75
CA LEU A 22 32.01 3.93 71.33
C LEU A 22 30.82 3.28 70.58
N LEU A 23 29.94 2.55 71.27
CA LEU A 23 28.79 1.87 70.66
C LEU A 23 27.68 2.83 70.14
N PRO A 24 27.32 3.94 70.83
CA PRO A 24 26.32 4.89 70.31
C PRO A 24 26.85 5.73 69.14
N THR A 25 28.16 6.01 69.10
CA THR A 25 28.80 6.70 67.97
C THR A 25 28.96 5.81 66.75
N ALA A 26 29.15 4.49 66.91
CA ALA A 26 29.29 3.56 65.79
C ALA A 26 27.95 3.29 65.07
N CYS A 27 26.81 3.23 65.78
CA CYS A 27 25.49 3.12 65.14
C CYS A 27 25.09 4.42 64.41
N ASN A 28 25.26 5.58 65.05
CA ASN A 28 24.91 6.87 64.42
C ASN A 28 25.84 7.23 63.24
N ALA A 29 27.14 6.89 63.31
CA ALA A 29 28.06 7.11 62.20
C ALA A 29 27.79 6.15 61.03
N ARG A 30 27.31 4.93 61.30
CA ARG A 30 26.95 3.97 60.26
C ARG A 30 25.68 4.35 59.52
N GLU A 31 24.65 4.78 60.26
CA GLU A 31 23.41 5.28 59.67
C GLU A 31 23.65 6.56 58.86
N ALA A 32 24.46 7.51 59.37
CA ALA A 32 24.85 8.69 58.62
C ALA A 32 25.59 8.35 57.31
N ARG A 33 26.52 7.38 57.35
CA ARG A 33 27.23 6.89 56.16
C ARG A 33 26.28 6.22 55.16
N ASP A 34 25.30 5.46 55.64
CA ASP A 34 24.31 4.83 54.77
C ASP A 34 23.40 5.86 54.11
N ILE A 35 22.97 6.90 54.83
CA ILE A 35 22.20 8.01 54.26
C ILE A 35 22.99 8.66 53.13
N GLU A 36 24.25 9.03 53.38
CA GLU A 36 25.13 9.65 52.39
C GLU A 36 25.28 8.75 51.15
N LYS A 37 25.61 7.47 51.33
CA LYS A 37 25.69 6.49 50.23
C LYS A 37 24.38 6.38 49.44
N ILE A 38 23.24 6.32 50.12
CA ILE A 38 21.94 6.17 49.48
C ILE A 38 21.60 7.43 48.66
N GLN A 39 21.97 8.62 49.14
CA GLN A 39 21.82 9.87 48.40
C GLN A 39 22.75 9.90 47.17
N GLU A 40 24.01 9.49 47.33
CA GLU A 40 24.97 9.35 46.23
C GLU A 40 24.46 8.38 45.16
N ILE A 41 24.00 7.19 45.56
CA ILE A 41 23.46 6.19 44.63
C ILE A 41 22.19 6.69 43.94
N SER A 42 21.35 7.46 44.65
CA SER A 42 20.16 8.07 44.04
C SER A 42 20.55 9.03 42.91
N GLN A 43 21.53 9.90 43.13
CA GLN A 43 22.02 10.81 42.10
C GLN A 43 22.69 10.03 40.96
N GLN A 44 23.57 9.08 41.32
CA GLN A 44 24.26 8.23 40.36
C GLN A 44 23.27 7.47 39.47
N PHE A 45 22.14 7.02 40.00
CA PHE A 45 21.09 6.37 39.21
C PHE A 45 20.49 7.31 38.17
N ILE A 46 20.11 8.53 38.54
CA ILE A 46 19.56 9.53 37.60
C ILE A 46 20.58 9.84 36.49
N ASP A 47 21.83 10.11 36.89
CA ASP A 47 22.91 10.42 35.95
C ASP A 47 23.18 9.24 35.00
N THR A 48 23.33 8.03 35.55
CA THR A 48 23.67 6.82 34.78
C THR A 48 22.53 6.42 33.86
N PHE A 49 21.27 6.58 34.28
CA PHE A 49 20.10 6.29 33.44
C PHE A 49 20.18 7.04 32.13
N SER A 50 20.48 8.34 32.19
CA SER A 50 20.57 9.19 30.99
C SER A 50 21.70 8.84 30.01
N THR A 51 22.64 7.98 30.38
CA THR A 51 23.76 7.59 29.51
C THR A 51 23.46 6.42 28.58
N GLY A 52 22.40 5.65 28.86
CA GLY A 52 22.11 4.41 28.15
C GLY A 52 23.03 3.23 28.48
N ASP A 53 24.01 3.38 29.39
CA ASP A 53 24.91 2.29 29.79
C ASP A 53 24.19 1.28 30.71
N LYS A 54 23.61 0.25 30.09
CA LYS A 54 22.94 -0.84 30.78
C LYS A 54 23.85 -1.56 31.79
N LYS A 55 25.15 -1.67 31.50
CA LYS A 55 26.08 -2.37 32.40
C LYS A 55 26.30 -1.55 33.66
N ALA A 56 26.53 -0.25 33.53
CA ALA A 56 26.67 0.65 34.68
C ALA A 56 25.37 0.71 35.49
N LEU A 57 24.20 0.69 34.83
CA LEU A 57 22.92 0.69 35.54
C LEU A 57 22.68 -0.59 36.36
N ASN A 58 23.07 -1.75 35.82
CA ASN A 58 23.00 -3.04 36.50
C ASN A 58 23.96 -3.15 37.70
N GLU A 59 24.97 -2.27 37.81
CA GLU A 59 25.82 -2.19 39.01
C GLU A 59 25.13 -1.45 40.17
N ILE A 60 24.03 -0.72 39.87
CA ILE A 60 23.31 0.16 40.80
C ILE A 60 21.94 -0.41 41.18
N VAL A 61 21.27 -1.09 40.23
CA VAL A 61 19.95 -1.70 40.41
C VAL A 61 20.13 -3.19 40.73
N GLU A 62 19.19 -3.76 41.49
CA GLU A 62 19.10 -5.21 41.75
C GLU A 62 19.15 -6.00 40.44
N GLU A 63 19.78 -7.19 40.47
CA GLU A 63 19.96 -8.07 39.30
C GLU A 63 18.62 -8.29 38.56
N ASP A 64 18.70 -8.40 37.23
CA ASP A 64 17.58 -8.56 36.28
C ASP A 64 16.76 -7.32 35.89
N TYR A 65 17.21 -6.09 36.20
CA TYR A 65 16.54 -4.89 35.68
C TYR A 65 16.49 -4.85 34.14
N TYR A 66 15.28 -4.95 33.61
CA TYR A 66 15.02 -4.89 32.18
C TYR A 66 14.88 -3.44 31.72
N TYR A 67 16.00 -2.86 31.28
CA TYR A 67 16.08 -1.50 30.75
C TYR A 67 15.48 -1.40 29.34
N ARG A 68 14.19 -1.07 29.24
CA ARG A 68 13.39 -1.15 28.00
C ARG A 68 13.72 -0.02 27.04
N ILE A 69 13.86 1.21 27.55
CA ILE A 69 14.09 2.36 26.66
C ILE A 69 15.42 2.25 25.89
N ALA A 70 16.40 1.50 26.40
CA ALA A 70 17.66 1.24 25.70
C ALA A 70 17.51 0.34 24.46
N SER A 71 16.37 -0.33 24.30
CA SER A 71 16.03 -1.12 23.11
C SER A 71 15.02 -0.41 22.21
N SER A 72 14.65 0.83 22.52
CA SER A 72 13.76 1.64 21.69
C SER A 72 14.50 2.18 20.46
N GLU A 73 13.80 2.28 19.33
CA GLU A 73 14.28 2.97 18.13
C GLU A 73 14.62 4.46 18.40
N TYR A 74 13.99 5.08 19.41
CA TYR A 74 14.21 6.48 19.80
C TYR A 74 15.07 6.62 21.06
N ALA A 75 15.88 5.62 21.39
CA ALA A 75 16.64 5.55 22.64
C ALA A 75 17.44 6.84 22.92
N ASN A 76 18.11 7.41 21.92
CA ASN A 76 18.89 8.65 22.07
C ASN A 76 18.05 9.84 22.55
N ILE A 77 16.86 10.04 21.96
CA ILE A 77 15.93 11.12 22.34
C ILE A 77 15.43 10.89 23.76
N LEU A 78 15.06 9.65 24.09
CA LEU A 78 14.59 9.28 25.43
C LEU A 78 15.69 9.47 26.50
N PHE A 79 16.94 9.16 26.17
CA PHE A 79 18.08 9.41 27.03
C PHE A 79 18.32 10.90 27.24
N ALA A 80 18.31 11.70 26.17
CA ALA A 80 18.44 13.15 26.25
C ALA A 80 17.33 13.79 27.08
N ALA A 81 16.08 13.32 26.94
CA ALA A 81 14.96 13.76 27.76
C ALA A 81 15.17 13.41 29.24
N SER A 82 15.63 12.18 29.53
CA SER A 82 15.91 11.76 30.90
C SER A 82 17.09 12.49 31.54
N ALA A 83 18.08 12.93 30.73
CA ALA A 83 19.23 13.74 31.17
C ALA A 83 18.83 15.11 31.72
N ARG A 84 17.60 15.57 31.43
CA ARG A 84 17.03 16.81 31.96
C ARG A 84 16.47 16.66 33.37
N THR A 85 16.59 15.48 33.98
CA THR A 85 16.07 15.24 35.33
C THR A 85 17.04 15.75 36.38
N GLU A 86 16.54 16.54 37.33
CA GLU A 86 17.31 17.02 38.48
C GLU A 86 16.60 16.63 39.79
N ILE A 87 17.38 16.25 40.81
CA ILE A 87 16.85 16.04 42.17
C ILE A 87 16.80 17.39 42.87
N GLU A 88 15.63 18.02 42.87
CA GLU A 88 15.40 19.32 43.52
C GLU A 88 15.60 19.23 45.03
N THR A 89 15.03 18.21 45.67
CA THR A 89 15.12 18.04 47.13
C THR A 89 14.93 16.59 47.55
N ILE A 90 15.81 16.12 48.45
CA ILE A 90 15.63 14.86 49.17
C ILE A 90 14.81 15.13 50.43
N LYS A 91 13.55 14.66 50.44
CA LYS A 91 12.57 14.92 51.51
C LYS A 91 12.84 14.06 52.74
N SER A 92 13.16 12.78 52.55
CA SER A 92 13.44 11.86 53.65
C SER A 92 14.22 10.63 53.19
N VAL A 93 15.11 10.13 54.06
CA VAL A 93 15.76 8.83 53.91
C VAL A 93 15.39 7.97 55.12
N GLU A 94 14.72 6.84 54.88
CA GLU A 94 14.30 5.88 55.90
C GLU A 94 15.13 4.60 55.74
N ILE A 95 15.91 4.20 56.75
CA ILE A 95 16.75 3.00 56.70
C ILE A 95 16.24 1.98 57.71
N ASN A 96 16.06 0.73 57.26
CA ASN A 96 15.77 -0.41 58.11
C ASN A 96 16.82 -1.50 57.88
N ARG A 97 17.88 -1.44 58.68
CA ARG A 97 18.99 -2.41 58.65
C ARG A 97 18.58 -3.82 59.08
N GLU A 98 17.60 -3.97 59.98
CA GLU A 98 17.10 -5.31 60.36
C GLU A 98 16.44 -6.04 59.18
N ARG A 99 15.85 -5.27 58.26
CA ARG A 99 15.21 -5.79 57.05
C ARG A 99 16.07 -5.63 55.81
N ASN A 100 17.31 -5.14 55.93
CA ASN A 100 18.18 -4.83 54.79
C ASN A 100 17.48 -4.02 53.70
N THR A 101 16.71 -3.00 54.10
CA THR A 101 15.96 -2.13 53.18
C THR A 101 16.16 -0.66 53.52
N ALA A 102 16.08 0.19 52.51
CA ALA A 102 15.95 1.63 52.71
C ALA A 102 14.98 2.25 51.70
N ARG A 103 14.56 3.47 51.97
CA ARG A 103 13.67 4.24 51.10
C ARG A 103 14.11 5.69 51.07
N VAL A 104 14.23 6.25 49.88
CA VAL A 104 14.42 7.69 49.66
C VAL A 104 13.16 8.25 49.05
N ARG A 105 12.63 9.32 49.64
CA ARG A 105 11.61 10.16 49.01
C ARG A 105 12.27 11.44 48.55
N MET A 106 12.07 11.77 47.29
CA MET A 106 12.66 12.93 46.64
C MET A 106 11.62 13.64 45.78
N GLU A 107 11.87 14.91 45.53
CA GLU A 107 11.22 15.70 44.50
C GLU A 107 12.21 15.85 43.35
N ILE A 108 11.75 15.50 42.16
CA ILE A 108 12.51 15.60 40.93
C ILE A 108 11.81 16.58 40.00
N SER A 109 12.59 17.36 39.26
CA SER A 109 12.14 18.07 38.07
C SER A 109 12.54 17.23 36.86
N TYR A 110 11.67 17.07 35.86
CA TYR A 110 11.93 16.24 34.69
C TYR A 110 11.20 16.76 33.45
N LEU A 111 11.66 16.35 32.26
CA LEU A 111 10.99 16.66 31.01
C LEU A 111 9.82 15.70 30.79
N ASN A 112 8.60 16.22 30.80
CA ASN A 112 7.40 15.47 30.42
C ASN A 112 7.27 15.41 28.90
N LEU A 113 7.45 14.21 28.32
CA LEU A 113 7.46 13.99 26.88
C LEU A 113 6.14 14.35 26.19
N MET A 114 5.00 14.19 26.88
CA MET A 114 3.69 14.52 26.32
C MET A 114 3.53 16.04 26.16
N ASP A 115 3.90 16.80 27.19
CA ASP A 115 3.80 18.27 27.15
C ASP A 115 4.85 18.86 26.18
N PHE A 116 6.07 18.35 26.22
CA PHE A 116 7.12 18.71 25.26
C PHE A 116 6.69 18.46 23.81
N SER A 117 6.16 17.26 23.53
CA SER A 117 5.65 16.91 22.20
C SER A 117 4.51 17.84 21.77
N ARG A 118 3.54 18.11 22.65
CA ARG A 118 2.45 19.05 22.34
C ARG A 118 2.95 20.44 21.97
N ASP A 119 3.96 20.94 22.67
CA ASP A 119 4.45 22.32 22.51
C ASP A 119 5.31 22.52 21.25
N TYR A 120 5.95 21.44 20.77
CA TYR A 120 6.81 21.45 19.56
C TYR A 120 6.12 20.84 18.33
N ASN A 121 5.53 19.65 18.43
CA ASN A 121 4.80 19.00 17.33
C ASN A 121 3.48 19.74 17.01
N GLY A 122 2.91 20.48 17.96
CA GLY A 122 1.75 21.34 17.71
C GLY A 122 2.06 22.57 16.85
N LYS A 123 3.34 22.89 16.64
CA LYS A 123 3.82 24.04 15.84
C LYS A 123 4.50 23.61 14.54
N ASN A 124 5.25 22.52 14.57
CA ASN A 124 5.87 21.88 13.41
C ASN A 124 5.27 20.48 13.30
N SER A 125 4.74 20.10 12.13
CA SER A 125 4.05 18.82 11.91
C SER A 125 4.93 17.59 12.15
N TYR A 126 6.26 17.76 12.17
CA TYR A 126 7.28 16.75 12.39
C TYR A 126 8.60 17.40 12.85
N MET A 127 9.53 16.58 13.34
CA MET A 127 10.91 16.97 13.63
C MET A 127 11.85 15.77 13.40
N THR A 128 13.06 16.02 12.92
CA THR A 128 14.14 15.02 12.83
C THR A 128 14.71 14.70 14.22
N GLU A 129 15.46 13.60 14.35
CA GLU A 129 16.13 13.26 15.62
C GLU A 129 17.03 14.40 16.12
N GLU A 130 17.79 15.05 15.23
CA GLU A 130 18.67 16.16 15.60
C GLU A 130 17.89 17.35 16.15
N GLU A 131 16.77 17.70 15.53
CA GLU A 131 15.89 18.77 15.99
C GLU A 131 15.27 18.45 17.36
N TYR A 132 14.88 17.19 17.59
CA TYR A 132 14.40 16.72 18.91
C TYR A 132 15.47 16.92 19.98
N LEU A 133 16.70 16.49 19.71
CA LEU A 133 17.82 16.61 20.65
C LEU A 133 18.13 18.08 20.97
N GLU A 134 18.12 18.95 19.96
CA GLU A 134 18.34 20.38 20.16
C GLU A 134 17.20 21.04 20.95
N ALA A 135 15.95 20.71 20.63
CA ALA A 135 14.77 21.24 21.30
C ALA A 135 14.71 20.81 22.78
N ILE A 136 15.02 19.55 23.09
CA ILE A 136 15.17 19.06 24.47
C ILE A 136 16.22 19.88 25.22
N GLY A 137 17.36 20.17 24.59
CA GLY A 137 18.42 20.99 25.18
C GLY A 137 17.97 22.41 25.53
N LYS A 138 17.06 23.00 24.75
CA LYS A 138 16.55 24.37 24.93
C LYS A 138 15.27 24.44 25.78
N TYR A 139 14.58 23.32 25.98
CA TYR A 139 13.32 23.29 26.71
C TYR A 139 13.50 23.69 28.18
N LYS A 140 12.57 24.48 28.71
CA LYS A 140 12.66 25.08 30.05
C LYS A 140 11.54 24.67 30.99
N ASP A 141 10.40 24.26 30.44
CA ASP A 141 9.22 23.94 31.22
C ASP A 141 9.31 22.48 31.67
N LEU A 142 9.92 22.28 32.84
CA LEU A 142 10.05 20.96 33.48
C LEU A 142 8.88 20.74 34.46
N ASP A 143 8.43 19.50 34.55
CA ASP A 143 7.42 19.07 35.51
C ASP A 143 8.06 18.58 36.81
N ASP A 144 7.41 18.86 37.93
CA ASP A 144 7.82 18.36 39.24
C ASP A 144 7.07 17.07 39.60
N ALA A 145 7.79 16.07 40.10
CA ALA A 145 7.21 14.83 40.61
C ALA A 145 7.77 14.43 41.97
N ASN A 146 6.90 13.88 42.82
CA ASN A 146 7.33 13.20 44.04
C ASN A 146 7.68 11.75 43.72
N PHE A 147 8.95 11.42 43.82
CA PHE A 147 9.48 10.12 43.47
C PHE A 147 10.02 9.36 44.69
N THR A 148 9.98 8.02 44.63
CA THR A 148 10.46 7.16 45.71
C THR A 148 11.31 6.04 45.17
N LEU A 149 12.60 6.04 45.55
CA LEU A 149 13.51 4.93 45.33
C LEU A 149 13.50 4.02 46.55
N ASN A 150 13.31 2.72 46.32
CA ASN A 150 13.46 1.70 47.36
C ASN A 150 14.78 0.98 47.15
N PHE A 151 15.46 0.67 48.25
CA PHE A 151 16.77 0.04 48.24
C PHE A 151 16.72 -1.31 48.99
N LYS A 152 17.64 -2.19 48.62
CA LYS A 152 17.97 -3.43 49.31
C LYS A 152 19.47 -3.44 49.60
N TYR A 153 19.86 -3.94 50.76
CA TYR A 153 21.27 -4.12 51.08
C TYR A 153 21.74 -5.47 50.56
N ASP A 154 22.81 -5.44 49.77
CA ASP A 154 23.60 -6.61 49.39
C ASP A 154 24.68 -6.83 50.45
N GLU A 155 24.51 -7.88 51.25
CA GLU A 155 25.42 -8.22 52.33
C GLU A 155 26.73 -8.83 51.83
N ASP A 156 26.71 -9.49 50.67
CA ASP A 156 27.88 -10.18 50.12
C ASP A 156 28.88 -9.16 49.54
N GLU A 157 28.38 -8.07 48.97
CA GLU A 157 29.19 -6.98 48.39
C GLU A 157 29.23 -5.69 49.23
N ASP A 158 28.62 -5.67 50.42
CA ASP A 158 28.56 -4.54 51.36
C ASP A 158 28.05 -3.22 50.73
N ARG A 159 27.02 -3.32 49.87
CA ARG A 159 26.49 -2.18 49.09
C ARG A 159 24.96 -2.08 49.12
N TRP A 160 24.45 -0.88 48.86
CA TRP A 160 23.01 -0.65 48.65
C TRP A 160 22.71 -0.73 47.15
N LEU A 161 21.62 -1.40 46.79
CA LEU A 161 21.12 -1.50 45.43
C LEU A 161 19.69 -0.98 45.35
N ILE A 162 19.34 -0.32 44.26
CA ILE A 162 17.97 0.12 43.98
C ILE A 162 17.13 -1.09 43.58
N LYS A 163 15.90 -1.19 44.11
CA LYS A 163 14.97 -2.23 43.69
C LYS A 163 14.47 -1.97 42.27
N GLU A 164 14.43 -3.04 41.47
CA GLU A 164 13.95 -3.05 40.08
C GLU A 164 12.63 -2.28 39.92
N ASN A 165 11.64 -2.58 40.76
CA ASN A 165 10.32 -1.96 40.66
C ASN A 165 10.30 -0.44 40.86
N SER A 166 11.25 0.12 41.61
CA SER A 166 11.41 1.59 41.69
C SER A 166 12.14 2.12 40.46
N ALA A 167 13.17 1.44 39.95
CA ALA A 167 13.84 1.83 38.72
C ALA A 167 12.87 1.83 37.51
N SER A 168 12.03 0.80 37.37
CA SER A 168 11.01 0.74 36.31
C SER A 168 9.94 1.83 36.42
N ARG A 169 9.66 2.33 37.63
CA ARG A 169 8.74 3.47 37.79
C ARG A 169 9.36 4.78 37.31
N TYR A 170 10.66 4.95 37.51
CA TYR A 170 11.39 6.11 36.97
C TYR A 170 11.38 6.06 35.45
N GLU A 171 11.73 4.91 34.89
CA GLU A 171 11.67 4.66 33.45
C GLU A 171 10.30 4.94 32.85
N GLY A 172 9.22 4.68 33.61
CA GLY A 172 7.85 4.96 33.19
C GLY A 172 7.57 6.41 32.81
N TYR A 173 8.34 7.39 33.30
CA TYR A 173 8.21 8.79 32.88
C TYR A 173 8.71 9.04 31.46
N PHE A 174 9.62 8.21 30.96
CA PHE A 174 10.27 8.40 29.64
C PHE A 174 9.90 7.30 28.63
N ASN A 175 9.46 6.13 29.09
CA ASN A 175 9.06 5.03 28.21
C ASN A 175 7.69 5.26 27.56
N CYS A 176 7.54 6.38 26.86
CA CYS A 176 6.35 6.76 26.09
C CYS A 176 6.74 7.20 24.67
N PRO A 177 7.38 6.33 23.87
CA PRO A 177 7.90 6.69 22.54
C PRO A 177 6.81 7.13 21.57
N TYR A 178 5.55 6.72 21.77
CA TYR A 178 4.40 7.08 20.94
C TYR A 178 4.03 8.58 20.98
N TYR A 179 4.61 9.36 21.89
CA TYR A 179 4.49 10.83 21.86
C TYR A 179 5.51 11.49 20.95
N LEU A 180 6.53 10.77 20.49
CA LEU A 180 7.52 11.28 19.57
C LEU A 180 7.02 11.08 18.14
N ASN A 181 7.06 12.15 17.35
CA ASN A 181 6.82 12.12 15.91
C ASN A 181 8.13 12.44 15.20
N VAL A 182 9.05 11.48 15.21
CA VAL A 182 10.39 11.64 14.64
C VAL A 182 10.33 11.21 13.19
N VAL A 183 10.70 12.12 12.28
CA VAL A 183 10.88 11.77 10.87
C VAL A 183 12.33 11.34 10.63
N LYS A 184 12.49 10.34 9.77
CA LYS A 184 13.78 9.78 9.34
C LYS A 184 14.37 10.55 8.18
N ILE A 185 13.52 11.20 7.38
CA ILE A 185 13.87 11.95 6.18
C ILE A 185 13.38 13.38 6.34
N SER A 186 14.23 14.34 6.04
CA SER A 186 13.85 15.76 6.03
C SER A 186 13.09 16.14 4.76
N PRO A 187 12.27 17.20 4.78
CA PRO A 187 11.61 17.70 3.57
C PRO A 187 12.57 18.07 2.44
N ASP A 188 13.74 18.62 2.78
CA ASP A 188 14.77 18.98 1.78
C ASP A 188 15.32 17.72 1.10
N GLU A 189 15.61 16.66 1.86
CA GLU A 189 16.04 15.36 1.32
C GLU A 189 14.92 14.72 0.46
N ALA A 190 13.68 14.74 0.94
CA ALA A 190 12.54 14.21 0.20
C ALA A 190 12.33 14.96 -1.13
N MET A 191 12.45 16.30 -1.14
CA MET A 191 12.35 17.11 -2.35
C MET A 191 13.50 16.81 -3.34
N ASP A 192 14.73 16.64 -2.84
CA ASP A 192 15.89 16.30 -3.67
C ASP A 192 15.70 14.93 -4.35
N GLU A 193 15.17 13.93 -3.63
CA GLU A 193 14.89 12.59 -4.15
C GLU A 193 13.76 12.62 -5.20
N VAL A 194 12.64 13.32 -4.92
CA VAL A 194 11.53 13.48 -5.88
C VAL A 194 12.00 14.19 -7.15
N THR A 195 12.88 15.20 -7.02
CA THR A 195 13.50 15.89 -8.16
C THR A 195 14.45 14.97 -8.95
N GLY A 196 15.16 14.08 -8.25
CA GLY A 196 16.09 13.11 -8.82
C GLY A 196 15.42 12.07 -9.72
N ILE A 197 14.23 11.57 -9.35
CA ILE A 197 13.54 10.48 -10.07
C ILE A 197 13.41 10.74 -11.56
N TYR A 198 12.88 11.91 -11.96
CA TYR A 198 12.63 12.20 -13.38
C TYR A 198 13.92 12.27 -14.20
N SER A 199 14.99 12.77 -13.60
CA SER A 199 16.31 12.82 -14.24
C SER A 199 16.91 11.41 -14.38
N GLY A 200 16.77 10.57 -13.34
CA GLY A 200 17.21 9.17 -13.36
C GLY A 200 16.50 8.36 -14.45
N LEU A 201 15.17 8.47 -14.51
CA LEU A 201 14.34 7.81 -15.53
C LEU A 201 14.68 8.30 -16.95
N ALA A 202 14.93 9.60 -17.15
CA ALA A 202 15.31 10.17 -18.45
C ALA A 202 16.70 9.72 -18.94
N GLU A 203 17.62 9.39 -18.03
CA GLU A 203 18.95 8.88 -18.38
C GLU A 203 18.95 7.37 -18.65
N GLY A 204 17.88 6.66 -18.26
CA GLY A 204 17.82 5.20 -18.29
C GLY A 204 18.78 4.56 -17.30
N GLN A 205 19.09 5.27 -16.20
CA GLN A 205 19.68 4.64 -15.03
C GLN A 205 18.62 3.64 -14.56
N THR A 206 18.90 2.35 -14.64
CA THR A 206 17.93 1.26 -14.47
C THR A 206 17.30 1.31 -13.08
N VAL A 207 16.16 1.98 -12.96
CA VAL A 207 15.40 2.11 -11.70
C VAL A 207 14.42 0.95 -11.48
N PHE A 208 14.24 0.04 -12.45
CA PHE A 208 13.46 -1.19 -12.23
C PHE A 208 14.07 -2.12 -11.17
N ASP A 209 15.35 -1.90 -10.81
CA ASP A 209 16.07 -2.65 -9.78
C ASP A 209 16.56 -1.74 -8.63
N ASP A 210 16.12 -0.47 -8.55
CA ASP A 210 16.51 0.41 -7.45
C ASP A 210 15.71 0.01 -6.20
N PRO A 211 16.36 -0.48 -5.12
CA PRO A 211 15.65 -0.91 -3.92
C PRO A 211 14.92 0.23 -3.18
N PHE A 212 15.12 1.48 -3.59
CA PHE A 212 14.55 2.68 -2.97
C PHE A 212 13.41 3.31 -3.78
N PHE A 213 13.09 2.75 -4.95
CA PHE A 213 12.01 3.23 -5.80
C PHE A 213 11.22 2.06 -6.36
N ASP A 214 10.02 1.84 -5.82
CA ASP A 214 9.14 0.79 -6.32
C ASP A 214 8.34 1.33 -7.51
N PHE A 215 8.84 1.07 -8.71
CA PHE A 215 8.13 1.32 -9.96
C PHE A 215 7.60 0.02 -10.51
N ASP A 216 6.28 -0.18 -10.46
CA ASP A 216 5.65 -1.36 -11.04
C ASP A 216 5.87 -1.36 -12.56
N PRO A 217 6.61 -2.33 -13.13
CA PRO A 217 6.80 -2.42 -14.58
C PRO A 217 5.47 -2.48 -15.34
N ALA A 218 4.40 -2.99 -14.73
CA ALA A 218 3.07 -3.03 -15.31
C ALA A 218 2.50 -1.63 -15.62
N ASP A 219 2.97 -0.57 -14.95
CA ASP A 219 2.50 0.79 -15.17
C ASP A 219 2.97 1.39 -16.51
N ILE A 220 4.07 0.87 -17.08
CA ILE A 220 4.54 1.25 -18.43
C ILE A 220 4.32 0.14 -19.45
N ARG A 221 4.21 -1.12 -19.03
CA ARG A 221 4.02 -2.26 -19.92
C ARG A 221 2.57 -2.42 -20.40
N VAL A 222 1.96 -1.34 -20.89
CA VAL A 222 0.55 -1.32 -21.30
C VAL A 222 0.33 -1.66 -22.78
N PHE A 223 1.41 -1.85 -23.55
CA PHE A 223 1.37 -2.20 -24.97
C PHE A 223 1.66 -3.67 -25.27
N ASP A 224 1.89 -4.47 -24.22
CA ASP A 224 2.07 -5.93 -24.31
C ASP A 224 1.11 -6.66 -23.38
N ASP A 225 1.06 -7.98 -23.48
CA ASP A 225 0.11 -8.82 -22.74
C ASP A 225 0.47 -9.06 -21.27
N GLY A 226 1.62 -8.56 -20.79
CA GLY A 226 2.10 -8.68 -19.42
C GLY A 226 2.39 -10.12 -18.96
N ALA A 227 2.13 -11.13 -19.80
CA ALA A 227 2.30 -12.55 -19.48
C ALA A 227 3.73 -13.04 -19.77
N LEU A 228 4.50 -12.24 -20.51
CA LEU A 228 5.80 -12.60 -21.04
C LEU A 228 6.89 -11.72 -20.40
N ASP A 229 7.62 -12.26 -19.42
CA ASP A 229 8.85 -11.64 -18.87
C ASP A 229 10.05 -11.85 -19.80
N SER A 230 9.85 -11.55 -21.09
CA SER A 230 10.88 -11.68 -22.11
C SER A 230 11.85 -10.51 -22.02
N LYS A 231 13.15 -10.82 -21.97
CA LYS A 231 14.21 -9.81 -21.86
C LYS A 231 14.11 -8.74 -22.96
N ILE A 232 13.74 -9.13 -24.19
CA ILE A 232 13.66 -8.19 -25.33
C ILE A 232 12.53 -7.17 -25.16
N ILE A 233 11.40 -7.57 -24.57
CA ILE A 233 10.28 -6.67 -24.26
C ILE A 233 10.70 -5.72 -23.15
N CYS A 234 11.30 -6.22 -22.06
CA CYS A 234 11.75 -5.39 -20.95
C CYS A 234 12.81 -4.35 -21.39
N ASP A 235 13.77 -4.76 -22.22
CA ASP A 235 14.78 -3.84 -22.79
C ASP A 235 14.10 -2.74 -23.65
N ALA A 236 13.09 -3.11 -24.45
CA ALA A 236 12.38 -2.16 -25.31
C ALA A 236 11.48 -1.21 -24.51
N ALA A 237 10.76 -1.72 -23.52
CA ALA A 237 9.95 -0.93 -22.59
C ALA A 237 10.82 0.08 -21.83
N ALA A 238 12.03 -0.31 -21.40
CA ALA A 238 12.97 0.62 -20.76
C ALA A 238 13.42 1.76 -21.70
N GLU A 239 13.66 1.48 -22.99
CA GLU A 239 13.97 2.53 -23.98
C GLU A 239 12.77 3.46 -24.23
N PHE A 240 11.55 2.94 -24.22
CA PHE A 240 10.33 3.74 -24.25
C PHE A 240 10.19 4.62 -23.00
N THR A 241 10.34 4.06 -21.79
CA THR A 241 10.36 4.80 -20.51
C THR A 241 11.33 5.95 -20.57
N LYS A 242 12.57 5.66 -20.99
CA LYS A 242 13.63 6.65 -21.14
C LYS A 242 13.22 7.79 -22.07
N ALA A 243 12.67 7.48 -23.24
CA ALA A 243 12.20 8.50 -24.18
C ALA A 243 11.05 9.34 -23.59
N TYR A 244 10.10 8.71 -22.90
CA TYR A 244 8.96 9.37 -22.26
C TYR A 244 9.40 10.35 -21.17
N PHE A 245 10.20 9.91 -20.20
CA PHE A 245 10.68 10.79 -19.12
C PHE A 245 11.71 11.81 -19.61
N LYS A 246 12.48 11.48 -20.66
CA LYS A 246 13.31 12.46 -21.35
C LYS A 246 12.47 13.57 -21.98
N TYR A 247 11.32 13.25 -22.57
CA TYR A 247 10.41 14.28 -23.08
C TYR A 247 9.95 15.23 -21.98
N ILE A 248 9.55 14.70 -20.82
CA ILE A 248 9.11 15.50 -19.67
C ILE A 248 10.21 16.45 -19.20
N THR A 249 11.42 15.93 -19.00
CA THR A 249 12.57 16.73 -18.55
C THR A 249 12.99 17.80 -19.56
N ASP A 250 12.96 17.49 -20.87
CA ASP A 250 13.29 18.44 -21.94
C ASP A 250 12.21 19.54 -22.11
N HIS A 251 10.94 19.26 -21.77
CA HIS A 251 9.82 20.21 -21.88
C HIS A 251 9.48 20.95 -20.57
N GLY A 252 10.16 20.61 -19.47
CA GLY A 252 10.06 21.29 -18.19
C GLY A 252 9.12 20.60 -17.22
N ILE A 253 9.61 20.44 -15.99
CA ILE A 253 8.88 19.92 -14.84
C ILE A 253 8.98 20.93 -13.70
N ALA A 254 7.88 21.13 -12.98
CA ALA A 254 7.82 21.92 -11.76
C ALA A 254 7.30 21.03 -10.64
N ILE A 255 8.02 21.03 -9.53
CA ILE A 255 7.72 20.25 -8.34
C ILE A 255 7.46 21.26 -7.22
N GLU A 256 6.26 21.20 -6.65
CA GLU A 256 5.83 22.10 -5.58
C GLU A 256 5.30 21.27 -4.42
N THR A 257 5.61 21.70 -3.20
CA THR A 257 5.04 21.10 -1.98
C THR A 257 3.54 21.38 -1.91
N GLN A 258 2.74 20.36 -1.59
CA GLN A 258 1.29 20.49 -1.47
C GLN A 258 0.91 21.33 -0.24
N ASP A 259 -0.08 22.22 -0.39
CA ASP A 259 -0.57 23.05 0.72
C ASP A 259 -0.97 22.19 1.94
N GLY A 260 -0.24 22.36 3.04
CA GLY A 260 -0.51 21.69 4.31
C GLY A 260 0.19 20.34 4.51
N SER A 261 1.09 19.94 3.61
CA SER A 261 1.92 18.74 3.74
C SER A 261 3.34 19.02 3.28
N ASP A 262 4.35 18.63 4.06
CA ASP A 262 5.76 18.83 3.69
C ASP A 262 6.37 17.61 2.98
N PHE A 263 5.60 16.55 2.77
CA PHE A 263 6.04 15.30 2.13
C PHE A 263 5.16 14.87 0.95
N ASP A 264 4.12 15.66 0.63
CA ASP A 264 3.35 15.52 -0.60
C ASP A 264 3.81 16.58 -1.61
N TYR A 265 4.07 16.14 -2.84
CA TYR A 265 4.63 16.97 -3.91
C TYR A 265 3.73 16.91 -5.12
N ILE A 266 3.24 18.08 -5.54
CA ILE A 266 2.53 18.27 -6.80
C ILE A 266 3.57 18.45 -7.90
N ILE A 267 3.54 17.52 -8.85
CA ILE A 267 4.46 17.50 -9.98
C ILE A 267 3.66 17.89 -11.22
N THR A 268 4.04 19.00 -11.84
CA THR A 268 3.40 19.53 -13.04
C THR A 268 4.40 19.65 -14.19
N GLY A 269 3.95 19.48 -15.42
CA GLY A 269 4.82 19.58 -16.59
C GLY A 269 4.12 19.23 -17.89
N TYR A 270 4.89 18.73 -18.84
CA TYR A 270 4.38 18.28 -20.14
C TYR A 270 4.84 16.87 -20.46
N VAL A 271 3.91 16.02 -20.88
CA VAL A 271 4.14 14.67 -21.40
C VAL A 271 3.88 14.63 -22.91
N PRO A 272 4.40 13.64 -23.65
CA PRO A 272 4.00 13.46 -25.04
C PRO A 272 2.50 13.12 -25.12
N SER A 273 1.79 13.65 -26.12
CA SER A 273 0.34 13.51 -26.17
C SER A 273 -0.12 12.06 -26.23
N SER A 274 -0.98 11.70 -25.28
CA SER A 274 -1.62 10.40 -25.20
C SER A 274 -2.41 10.11 -26.47
N SER A 275 -3.04 11.13 -27.07
CA SER A 275 -3.77 10.98 -28.33
C SER A 275 -2.87 10.61 -29.52
N GLU A 276 -1.62 11.10 -29.56
CA GLU A 276 -0.67 10.78 -30.62
C GLU A 276 -0.02 9.41 -30.42
N ILE A 277 0.27 9.03 -29.17
CA ILE A 277 0.69 7.67 -28.80
C ILE A 277 -0.41 6.67 -29.21
N LEU A 278 -1.66 6.91 -28.80
CA LEU A 278 -2.78 6.03 -29.13
C LEU A 278 -3.05 5.96 -30.64
N LYS A 279 -2.90 7.06 -31.37
CA LYS A 279 -3.08 7.08 -32.82
C LYS A 279 -2.17 6.08 -33.55
N TYR A 280 -0.99 5.77 -33.02
CA TYR A 280 -0.10 4.74 -33.58
C TYR A 280 -0.82 3.40 -33.77
N PHE A 281 -1.66 3.00 -32.82
CA PHE A 281 -2.41 1.72 -32.83
C PHE A 281 -3.53 1.67 -33.87
N SER A 282 -3.87 2.81 -34.49
CA SER A 282 -4.82 2.90 -35.60
C SER A 282 -4.13 2.95 -36.98
N THR A 283 -2.80 2.92 -37.03
CA THR A 283 -2.04 3.08 -38.28
C THR A 283 -1.90 1.78 -39.07
N ASP A 284 -1.80 1.92 -40.40
CA ASP A 284 -1.51 0.78 -41.29
C ASP A 284 -0.19 0.08 -40.94
N GLU A 285 0.78 0.81 -40.41
CA GLU A 285 2.08 0.29 -39.98
C GLU A 285 1.91 -0.72 -38.84
N TYR A 286 1.25 -0.32 -37.75
CA TYR A 286 0.92 -1.19 -36.64
C TYR A 286 0.15 -2.44 -37.08
N TYR A 287 -0.94 -2.28 -37.85
CA TYR A 287 -1.73 -3.44 -38.29
C TYR A 287 -1.00 -4.34 -39.29
N THR A 288 -0.09 -3.78 -40.10
CA THR A 288 0.72 -4.60 -41.00
C THR A 288 1.67 -5.47 -40.19
N GLU A 289 2.34 -4.93 -39.16
CA GLU A 289 3.23 -5.69 -38.27
C GLU A 289 2.49 -6.78 -37.49
N ILE A 290 1.32 -6.45 -36.92
CA ILE A 290 0.43 -7.43 -36.26
C ILE A 290 0.10 -8.57 -37.24
N ALA A 291 -0.34 -8.23 -38.46
CA ALA A 291 -0.69 -9.23 -39.47
C ALA A 291 0.53 -10.05 -39.92
N MET A 292 1.73 -9.47 -39.96
CA MET A 292 2.96 -10.21 -40.26
C MET A 292 3.27 -11.22 -39.14
N ALA A 293 3.13 -10.83 -37.87
CA ALA A 293 3.27 -11.72 -36.73
C ALA A 293 2.24 -12.87 -36.76
N GLU A 294 0.98 -12.58 -37.05
CA GLU A 294 -0.08 -13.59 -37.22
C GLU A 294 0.26 -14.61 -38.30
N ILE A 295 0.68 -14.15 -39.48
CA ILE A 295 1.03 -15.02 -40.61
C ILE A 295 2.26 -15.87 -40.26
N ARG A 296 3.30 -15.27 -39.66
CA ARG A 296 4.49 -16.00 -39.18
C ARG A 296 4.14 -17.06 -38.14
N SER A 297 3.19 -16.78 -37.25
CA SER A 297 2.69 -17.75 -36.27
C SER A 297 1.90 -18.90 -36.92
N GLN A 298 1.12 -18.63 -37.98
CA GLN A 298 0.35 -19.65 -38.70
C GLN A 298 1.23 -20.62 -39.51
N TYR A 299 2.32 -20.11 -40.12
CA TYR A 299 3.18 -20.89 -41.00
C TYR A 299 4.53 -21.29 -40.36
N GLY A 300 4.81 -20.82 -39.14
CA GLY A 300 6.02 -21.10 -38.35
C GLY A 300 5.71 -21.76 -37.01
N SER A 301 6.76 -21.99 -36.20
CA SER A 301 6.65 -22.65 -34.89
C SER A 301 7.46 -21.95 -33.80
N ASN A 302 7.50 -20.61 -33.79
CA ASN A 302 8.27 -19.82 -32.82
C ASN A 302 7.34 -18.96 -31.94
N SER A 303 7.49 -19.12 -30.62
CA SER A 303 6.95 -18.23 -29.58
C SER A 303 7.47 -16.80 -29.68
N ASP A 304 8.71 -16.64 -30.17
CA ASP A 304 9.48 -15.38 -30.13
C ASP A 304 8.92 -14.29 -31.06
N VAL A 305 7.99 -14.64 -31.96
CA VAL A 305 7.39 -13.70 -32.92
C VAL A 305 6.57 -12.61 -32.22
N TRP A 306 5.91 -12.95 -31.11
CA TRP A 306 5.11 -12.00 -30.32
C TRP A 306 5.99 -11.06 -29.51
N ASP A 307 7.05 -11.60 -28.89
CA ASP A 307 8.05 -10.81 -28.17
C ASP A 307 8.72 -9.77 -29.08
N GLU A 308 9.11 -10.16 -30.30
CA GLU A 308 9.71 -9.26 -31.28
C GLU A 308 8.73 -8.18 -31.75
N MET A 309 7.46 -8.52 -31.93
CA MET A 309 6.41 -7.58 -32.33
C MET A 309 6.15 -6.54 -31.21
N TYR A 310 5.97 -6.99 -29.97
CA TYR A 310 5.78 -6.10 -28.82
C TYR A 310 7.00 -5.20 -28.59
N ALA A 311 8.21 -5.77 -28.63
CA ALA A 311 9.43 -4.97 -28.55
C ALA A 311 9.50 -3.91 -29.66
N GLY A 312 9.09 -4.27 -30.89
CA GLY A 312 8.98 -3.34 -32.03
C GLY A 312 8.07 -2.14 -31.74
N ILE A 313 6.90 -2.36 -31.14
CA ILE A 313 5.97 -1.30 -30.74
C ILE A 313 6.65 -0.30 -29.79
N TYR A 314 7.29 -0.77 -28.72
CA TYR A 314 7.97 0.12 -27.76
C TYR A 314 9.09 0.92 -28.42
N TYR A 315 9.93 0.28 -29.25
CA TYR A 315 11.01 0.98 -29.95
C TYR A 315 10.51 2.04 -30.94
N ASP A 316 9.42 1.77 -31.65
CA ASP A 316 8.88 2.72 -32.61
C ASP A 316 8.18 3.90 -31.93
N LEU A 317 7.49 3.67 -30.81
CA LEU A 317 6.96 4.74 -29.97
C LEU A 317 8.09 5.58 -29.36
N ALA A 318 9.15 4.94 -28.84
CA ALA A 318 10.32 5.64 -28.28
C ALA A 318 10.98 6.60 -29.28
N LYS A 319 11.06 6.22 -30.57
CA LYS A 319 11.59 7.09 -31.64
C LYS A 319 10.67 8.27 -31.96
N ARG A 320 9.36 8.13 -31.78
CA ARG A 320 8.35 9.12 -32.14
C ARG A 320 8.09 10.14 -31.04
N ILE A 321 8.19 9.73 -29.77
CA ILE A 321 7.95 10.58 -28.59
C ILE A 321 8.60 11.97 -28.69
N PRO A 322 9.89 12.12 -29.07
CA PRO A 322 10.54 13.43 -29.11
C PRO A 322 9.85 14.46 -30.01
N ASP A 323 9.12 14.01 -31.03
CA ASP A 323 8.44 14.85 -32.01
C ASP A 323 6.93 15.01 -31.73
N MET A 324 6.41 14.42 -30.65
CA MET A 324 4.99 14.47 -30.31
C MET A 324 4.58 15.83 -29.72
N THR A 325 3.31 16.18 -29.91
CA THR A 325 2.72 17.39 -29.31
C THR A 325 2.68 17.28 -27.78
N PRO A 326 2.99 18.35 -27.03
CA PRO A 326 2.95 18.32 -25.56
C PRO A 326 1.51 18.32 -25.03
N GLU A 327 1.31 17.57 -23.96
CA GLU A 327 0.05 17.48 -23.19
C GLU A 327 0.34 17.82 -21.72
N GLU A 328 -0.55 18.58 -21.08
CA GLU A 328 -0.37 18.98 -19.67
C GLU A 328 -0.42 17.76 -18.75
N TYR A 329 0.52 17.71 -17.82
CA TYR A 329 0.70 16.61 -16.89
C TYR A 329 0.67 17.10 -15.45
N VAL A 330 -0.07 16.40 -14.60
CA VAL A 330 -0.11 16.61 -13.16
C VAL A 330 -0.14 15.26 -12.47
N THR A 331 0.75 15.04 -11.52
CA THR A 331 0.74 13.88 -10.61
C THR A 331 1.11 14.32 -9.21
N ILE A 332 0.79 13.49 -8.21
CA ILE A 332 1.16 13.72 -6.82
C ILE A 332 2.10 12.59 -6.38
N ALA A 333 3.25 12.95 -5.82
CA ALA A 333 4.17 12.03 -5.17
C ALA A 333 4.13 12.25 -3.66
N TYR A 334 4.02 11.16 -2.90
CA TYR A 334 4.17 11.13 -1.46
C TYR A 334 5.50 10.47 -1.10
N VAL A 335 6.23 11.04 -0.16
CA VAL A 335 7.42 10.44 0.43
C VAL A 335 7.12 10.03 1.86
N ASP A 336 7.30 8.76 2.23
CA ASP A 336 7.08 8.32 3.61
C ASP A 336 8.19 8.85 4.53
N PRO A 337 7.91 9.82 5.43
CA PRO A 337 8.94 10.43 6.25
C PRO A 337 9.35 9.56 7.45
N TRP A 338 8.63 8.47 7.72
CA TRP A 338 8.90 7.56 8.84
C TRP A 338 9.65 6.31 8.40
N ALA A 339 9.74 6.05 7.10
CA ALA A 339 10.48 4.92 6.56
C ALA A 339 11.99 5.07 6.80
N ASP A 340 12.68 3.96 7.11
CA ASP A 340 14.14 3.94 7.29
C ASP A 340 14.90 4.16 5.97
N VAL A 341 14.19 4.07 4.84
CA VAL A 341 14.66 4.34 3.49
C VAL A 341 13.65 5.25 2.79
N THR A 342 14.10 6.13 1.90
CA THR A 342 13.20 7.00 1.13
C THR A 342 12.36 6.13 0.20
N GLU A 343 11.06 6.06 0.46
CA GLU A 343 10.09 5.41 -0.41
C GLU A 343 9.21 6.49 -1.04
N ILE A 344 9.12 6.48 -2.37
CA ILE A 344 8.36 7.48 -3.13
C ILE A 344 7.18 6.78 -3.78
N VAL A 345 5.97 7.22 -3.43
CA VAL A 345 4.70 6.66 -3.89
C VAL A 345 3.99 7.69 -4.76
N PHE A 346 3.67 7.32 -6.00
CA PHE A 346 2.78 8.15 -6.82
C PHE A 346 1.32 7.83 -6.52
N LEU A 347 0.52 8.85 -6.24
CA LEU A 347 -0.90 8.71 -5.94
C LEU A 347 -1.75 8.54 -7.21
N ASP A 348 -1.21 8.94 -8.36
CA ASP A 348 -1.79 8.78 -9.69
C ASP A 348 -0.84 8.01 -10.61
N LYS A 349 -1.38 7.44 -11.71
CA LYS A 349 -0.56 6.72 -12.69
C LYS A 349 0.47 7.65 -13.34
N LEU A 350 1.74 7.26 -13.29
CA LEU A 350 2.83 7.97 -13.96
C LEU A 350 2.62 8.04 -15.48
N PHE A 351 2.08 6.96 -16.06
CA PHE A 351 1.72 6.87 -17.47
C PHE A 351 0.19 6.82 -17.62
N PRO A 352 -0.46 7.90 -18.09
CA PRO A 352 -1.93 8.01 -18.11
C PRO A 352 -2.56 7.35 -19.35
N ILE A 353 -2.04 6.20 -19.78
CA ILE A 353 -2.64 5.35 -20.82
C ILE A 353 -2.88 3.97 -20.21
N SER A 354 -4.12 3.50 -20.29
CA SER A 354 -4.47 2.15 -19.87
C SER A 354 -4.41 1.17 -21.04
N VAL A 355 -4.34 -0.13 -20.72
CA VAL A 355 -4.51 -1.21 -21.69
C VAL A 355 -5.81 -1.05 -22.50
N MET A 356 -6.90 -0.58 -21.87
CA MET A 356 -8.18 -0.37 -22.56
C MET A 356 -8.12 0.76 -23.59
N ASP A 357 -7.39 1.84 -23.31
CA ASP A 357 -7.20 2.92 -24.27
C ASP A 357 -6.49 2.42 -25.53
N VAL A 358 -5.50 1.53 -25.36
CA VAL A 358 -4.77 0.87 -26.46
C VAL A 358 -5.71 -0.01 -27.27
N VAL A 359 -6.54 -0.82 -26.60
CA VAL A 359 -7.55 -1.67 -27.25
C VAL A 359 -8.50 -0.85 -28.11
N TRP A 360 -9.07 0.24 -27.57
CA TRP A 360 -9.98 1.09 -28.33
C TRP A 360 -9.29 1.83 -29.48
N ALA A 361 -8.06 2.28 -29.28
CA ALA A 361 -7.28 2.90 -30.34
C ALA A 361 -6.95 1.92 -31.49
N SER A 362 -6.95 0.62 -31.18
CA SER A 362 -6.79 -0.50 -32.12
C SER A 362 -8.10 -1.02 -32.72
N ASP A 363 -9.19 -0.23 -32.72
CA ASP A 363 -10.38 -0.57 -33.51
C ASP A 363 -10.42 0.22 -34.82
N VAL A 364 -10.16 -0.47 -35.93
CA VAL A 364 -10.23 0.09 -37.29
C VAL A 364 -11.19 -0.69 -38.19
N THR A 365 -11.60 -0.05 -39.27
CA THR A 365 -12.51 -0.62 -40.26
C THR A 365 -11.99 -1.95 -40.84
N GLN A 366 -12.92 -2.85 -41.17
CA GLN A 366 -12.58 -4.14 -41.78
C GLN A 366 -11.83 -4.00 -43.11
N ASP A 367 -12.13 -2.96 -43.87
CA ASP A 367 -11.45 -2.68 -45.14
C ASP A 367 -9.97 -2.37 -44.92
N GLN A 368 -9.65 -1.59 -43.89
CA GLN A 368 -8.26 -1.31 -43.50
C GLN A 368 -7.56 -2.58 -43.02
N LYS A 369 -8.19 -3.37 -42.13
CA LYS A 369 -7.64 -4.66 -41.66
C LYS A 369 -7.29 -5.59 -42.82
N ASN A 370 -8.20 -5.74 -43.79
CA ASN A 370 -7.99 -6.57 -44.97
C ASN A 370 -6.88 -6.05 -45.88
N ALA A 371 -6.80 -4.72 -46.07
CA ALA A 371 -5.73 -4.11 -46.85
C ALA A 371 -4.35 -4.35 -46.21
N CYS A 372 -4.24 -4.18 -44.88
CA CYS A 372 -3.01 -4.45 -44.12
C CYS A 372 -2.62 -5.93 -44.16
N ARG A 373 -3.57 -6.87 -44.03
CA ARG A 373 -3.30 -8.31 -44.14
C ARG A 373 -2.77 -8.71 -45.53
N ARG A 374 -3.33 -8.13 -46.61
CA ARG A 374 -2.82 -8.33 -47.97
C ARG A 374 -1.38 -7.82 -48.11
N LYS A 375 -1.12 -6.62 -47.58
CA LYS A 375 0.21 -5.98 -47.59
C LYS A 375 1.23 -6.78 -46.77
N ALA A 376 0.84 -7.31 -45.62
CA ALA A 376 1.67 -8.17 -44.77
C ALA A 376 2.07 -9.46 -45.51
N ALA A 377 1.09 -10.16 -46.09
CA ALA A 377 1.35 -11.37 -46.87
C ALA A 377 2.26 -11.12 -48.07
N GLU A 378 2.05 -10.01 -48.79
CA GLU A 378 2.93 -9.59 -49.89
C GLU A 378 4.35 -9.30 -49.39
N SER A 379 4.49 -8.58 -48.28
CA SER A 379 5.79 -8.24 -47.70
C SER A 379 6.57 -9.49 -47.29
N LEU A 380 5.92 -10.45 -46.62
CA LEU A 380 6.53 -11.72 -46.23
C LEU A 380 6.90 -12.61 -47.43
N TYR A 381 6.07 -12.62 -48.49
CA TYR A 381 6.40 -13.32 -49.73
C TYR A 381 7.63 -12.71 -50.42
N LEU A 382 7.69 -11.38 -50.51
CA LEU A 382 8.81 -10.66 -51.11
C LEU A 382 10.10 -10.82 -50.28
N ALA A 383 9.99 -10.93 -48.96
CA ALA A 383 11.10 -11.24 -48.06
C ALA A 383 11.57 -12.71 -48.15
N GLY A 384 10.82 -13.58 -48.82
CA GLY A 384 11.12 -15.01 -48.94
C GLY A 384 10.74 -15.84 -47.71
N GLU A 385 9.97 -15.26 -46.79
CA GLU A 385 9.45 -15.93 -45.59
C GLU A 385 8.23 -16.81 -45.90
N LEU A 386 7.50 -16.50 -46.98
CA LEU A 386 6.42 -17.34 -47.52
C LEU A 386 6.81 -17.92 -48.88
N THR A 387 6.44 -19.18 -49.12
CA THR A 387 6.43 -19.75 -50.46
C THR A 387 5.26 -19.20 -51.29
N GLU A 388 5.35 -19.26 -52.61
CA GLU A 388 4.25 -18.86 -53.51
C GLU A 388 2.94 -19.61 -53.21
N LYS A 389 3.04 -20.86 -52.73
CA LYS A 389 1.88 -21.67 -52.35
C LYS A 389 1.22 -21.16 -51.08
N GLU A 390 2.00 -20.79 -50.05
CA GLU A 390 1.48 -20.27 -48.79
C GLU A 390 0.88 -18.88 -48.98
N TYR A 391 1.55 -18.00 -49.73
CA TYR A 391 1.03 -16.69 -50.11
C TYR A 391 -0.33 -16.78 -50.81
N LYS A 392 -0.46 -17.60 -51.86
CA LYS A 392 -1.74 -17.80 -52.56
C LYS A 392 -2.81 -18.40 -51.65
N SER A 393 -2.45 -19.40 -50.85
CA SER A 393 -3.38 -20.03 -49.90
C SER A 393 -3.92 -19.05 -48.86
N TYR A 394 -3.11 -18.09 -48.42
CA TYR A 394 -3.52 -17.05 -47.47
C TYR A 394 -4.44 -16.00 -48.13
N LEU A 395 -4.14 -15.59 -49.36
CA LEU A 395 -5.04 -14.69 -50.09
C LEU A 395 -6.40 -15.34 -50.38
N ASP A 396 -6.40 -16.61 -50.78
CA ASP A 396 -7.64 -17.36 -51.04
C ASP A 396 -8.49 -17.53 -49.76
N SER A 397 -7.87 -17.66 -48.58
CA SER A 397 -8.61 -17.75 -47.31
C SER A 397 -9.22 -16.41 -46.88
N LEU A 398 -8.52 -15.30 -47.13
CA LEU A 398 -9.04 -13.94 -46.90
C LEU A 398 -10.25 -13.59 -47.78
N GLU A 399 -10.30 -14.09 -49.03
CA GLU A 399 -11.42 -13.83 -49.92
C GLU A 399 -12.66 -14.67 -49.58
N ASN A 400 -12.46 -15.90 -49.09
CA ASN A 400 -13.54 -16.82 -48.73
C ASN A 400 -14.16 -16.55 -47.34
N SER A 401 -13.50 -15.79 -46.46
CA SER A 401 -14.03 -15.42 -45.13
C SER A 401 -15.11 -14.32 -45.17
N SER A 402 -15.42 -13.75 -46.34
CA SER A 402 -16.39 -12.67 -46.53
C SER A 402 -17.87 -13.06 -46.36
N SER A 403 -18.19 -14.34 -46.15
CA SER A 403 -19.59 -14.83 -46.17
C SER A 403 -20.03 -15.76 -45.04
N ARG A 404 -19.18 -16.07 -44.07
CA ARG A 404 -19.52 -16.87 -42.88
C ARG A 404 -18.37 -16.77 -41.89
N THR A 405 -18.71 -16.90 -40.61
CA THR A 405 -17.86 -16.94 -39.40
C THR A 405 -17.54 -15.59 -38.78
N THR A 406 -18.06 -15.41 -37.56
CA THR A 406 -17.27 -14.99 -36.40
C THR A 406 -15.80 -14.91 -36.75
N GLU A 407 -15.27 -13.70 -36.80
CA GLU A 407 -13.83 -13.52 -36.91
C GLU A 407 -13.17 -14.39 -35.84
N PRO A 408 -12.08 -15.13 -36.14
CA PRO A 408 -11.13 -15.43 -35.10
C PRO A 408 -10.76 -14.08 -34.51
N ASN A 409 -11.16 -13.87 -33.26
CA ASN A 409 -10.86 -12.67 -32.53
C ASN A 409 -9.33 -12.52 -32.57
N THR A 410 -8.83 -11.56 -33.35
CA THR A 410 -7.41 -11.21 -33.35
C THR A 410 -7.06 -10.26 -32.21
N GLY A 411 -7.98 -10.09 -31.24
CA GLY A 411 -7.63 -9.68 -29.89
C GLY A 411 -6.84 -10.79 -29.22
N TYR A 412 -5.52 -10.62 -29.23
CA TYR A 412 -4.49 -11.44 -28.61
C TYR A 412 -4.57 -11.46 -27.07
N TYR A 413 -5.78 -11.61 -26.51
CA TYR A 413 -6.02 -12.02 -25.11
C TYR A 413 -6.53 -13.46 -25.09
N GLY A 414 -5.78 -14.34 -25.75
CA GLY A 414 -5.90 -15.79 -25.60
C GLY A 414 -5.33 -16.30 -24.27
N GLY A 415 -5.30 -15.46 -23.23
CA GLY A 415 -5.16 -15.94 -21.86
C GLY A 415 -6.42 -16.71 -21.53
N ASP A 416 -6.27 -18.03 -21.37
CA ASP A 416 -7.26 -18.99 -20.91
C ASP A 416 -8.65 -18.39 -20.62
N VAL A 417 -9.58 -18.48 -21.59
CA VAL A 417 -11.01 -18.39 -21.29
C VAL A 417 -11.37 -19.64 -20.47
N THR A 418 -10.98 -19.60 -19.21
CA THR A 418 -11.32 -20.52 -18.13
C THR A 418 -12.81 -20.27 -17.84
N PRO A 419 -13.60 -21.32 -17.56
CA PRO A 419 -14.97 -21.40 -18.00
C PRO A 419 -15.84 -20.30 -17.39
N VAL A 420 -16.65 -19.64 -18.22
CA VAL A 420 -17.90 -19.07 -17.73
C VAL A 420 -18.65 -20.24 -17.07
N PHE A 421 -18.88 -20.18 -15.76
CA PHE A 421 -19.54 -21.27 -15.01
C PHE A 421 -20.92 -21.62 -15.62
N TRP A 422 -21.52 -20.67 -16.36
CA TRP A 422 -22.75 -20.83 -17.11
C TRP A 422 -22.63 -20.30 -18.55
N GLN A 423 -22.89 -21.16 -19.54
CA GLN A 423 -22.72 -20.85 -20.97
C GLN A 423 -23.80 -19.91 -21.55
N GLY A 424 -24.84 -19.57 -20.78
CA GLY A 424 -26.01 -18.80 -21.22
C GLY A 424 -27.26 -19.65 -21.35
N THR A 425 -28.27 -19.13 -22.06
CA THR A 425 -29.54 -19.83 -22.29
C THR A 425 -29.49 -20.68 -23.58
N ALA A 426 -30.58 -21.37 -23.89
CA ALA A 426 -30.71 -22.08 -25.16
C ALA A 426 -30.61 -21.16 -26.40
N ASN A 427 -30.90 -19.87 -26.25
CA ASN A 427 -31.00 -18.91 -27.36
C ASN A 427 -29.81 -17.95 -27.44
N TYR A 428 -29.15 -17.65 -26.31
CA TYR A 428 -28.06 -16.67 -26.26
C TYR A 428 -26.86 -17.21 -25.47
N VAL A 429 -25.67 -16.98 -26.01
CA VAL A 429 -24.40 -17.33 -25.37
C VAL A 429 -24.01 -16.21 -24.41
N ASN A 430 -23.63 -16.57 -23.19
CA ASN A 430 -23.16 -15.61 -22.18
C ASN A 430 -21.80 -15.01 -22.58
N GLN A 431 -21.71 -13.68 -22.55
CA GLN A 431 -20.50 -12.91 -22.84
C GLN A 431 -19.75 -12.45 -21.60
N ALA A 432 -20.30 -12.64 -20.39
CA ALA A 432 -19.60 -12.30 -19.16
C ALA A 432 -18.33 -13.15 -18.98
N VAL A 433 -17.21 -12.50 -18.65
CA VAL A 433 -15.89 -13.14 -18.49
C VAL A 433 -15.44 -13.05 -17.03
N ASN A 434 -14.86 -14.12 -16.48
CA ASN A 434 -14.26 -14.15 -15.14
C ASN A 434 -15.16 -13.53 -14.06
N VAL A 435 -16.40 -13.99 -13.98
CA VAL A 435 -17.33 -13.56 -12.93
C VAL A 435 -16.80 -14.01 -11.57
N VAL A 436 -16.55 -13.05 -10.69
CA VAL A 436 -16.18 -13.27 -9.29
C VAL A 436 -17.34 -12.83 -8.41
N GLU A 437 -17.66 -13.66 -7.42
CA GLU A 437 -18.69 -13.36 -6.44
C GLU A 437 -18.06 -13.06 -5.07
N GLU A 438 -18.50 -11.97 -4.45
CA GLU A 438 -18.10 -11.58 -3.11
C GLU A 438 -19.32 -11.32 -2.22
N VAL A 439 -19.18 -11.65 -0.93
CA VAL A 439 -20.14 -11.21 0.09
C VAL A 439 -19.63 -9.89 0.63
N PRO A 440 -20.40 -8.79 0.53
CA PRO A 440 -19.98 -7.50 1.07
C PRO A 440 -19.70 -7.61 2.56
N SER A 441 -18.63 -6.98 3.03
CA SER A 441 -18.17 -7.08 4.43
C SER A 441 -19.21 -6.62 5.47
N TRP A 442 -20.17 -5.79 5.04
CA TRP A 442 -21.28 -5.32 5.87
C TRP A 442 -22.49 -6.26 5.87
N SER A 443 -22.59 -7.23 4.95
CA SER A 443 -23.65 -8.24 4.92
C SER A 443 -23.34 -9.35 5.93
N THR A 444 -23.64 -9.09 7.20
CA THR A 444 -23.29 -9.97 8.33
C THR A 444 -24.00 -11.33 8.34
N ASP A 445 -25.06 -11.48 7.55
CA ASP A 445 -25.88 -12.69 7.42
C ASP A 445 -25.75 -13.38 6.05
N ASN A 446 -24.82 -12.92 5.19
CA ASN A 446 -24.68 -13.34 3.81
C ASN A 446 -26.00 -13.22 3.02
N SER A 447 -26.83 -12.23 3.32
CA SER A 447 -28.12 -12.02 2.63
C SER A 447 -27.98 -11.52 1.19
N ILE A 448 -26.81 -10.99 0.81
CA ILE A 448 -26.57 -10.41 -0.51
C ILE A 448 -25.17 -10.82 -0.99
N ILE A 449 -25.06 -11.23 -2.25
CA ILE A 449 -23.80 -11.49 -2.96
C ILE A 449 -23.71 -10.53 -4.15
N TYR A 450 -22.51 -9.99 -4.37
CA TYR A 450 -22.17 -9.20 -5.54
C TYR A 450 -21.35 -10.03 -6.51
N GLY A 451 -21.86 -10.19 -7.72
CA GLY A 451 -21.12 -10.77 -8.84
C GLY A 451 -20.59 -9.67 -9.73
N THR A 452 -19.29 -9.72 -10.04
CA THR A 452 -18.67 -8.76 -10.97
C THR A 452 -17.86 -9.52 -12.01
N SER A 453 -18.06 -9.19 -13.29
CA SER A 453 -17.27 -9.73 -14.40
C SER A 453 -16.09 -8.82 -14.72
N MET A 454 -15.06 -9.41 -15.31
CA MET A 454 -14.08 -8.68 -16.11
C MET A 454 -14.75 -8.10 -17.37
N PRO A 455 -14.14 -7.10 -18.03
CA PRO A 455 -14.68 -6.59 -19.29
C PRO A 455 -14.67 -7.69 -20.34
N ASP A 456 -15.73 -7.76 -21.13
CA ASP A 456 -15.71 -8.59 -22.35
C ASP A 456 -14.86 -7.93 -23.45
N GLN A 457 -14.79 -8.59 -24.60
CA GLN A 457 -14.11 -8.08 -25.80
C GLN A 457 -14.63 -6.72 -26.30
N ASN A 458 -15.81 -6.27 -25.85
CA ASN A 458 -16.41 -4.98 -26.20
C ASN A 458 -16.23 -3.93 -25.08
N GLY A 459 -15.45 -4.24 -24.03
CA GLY A 459 -15.25 -3.36 -22.88
C GLY A 459 -16.48 -3.25 -21.96
N ILE A 460 -17.37 -4.24 -21.99
CA ILE A 460 -18.56 -4.27 -21.15
C ILE A 460 -18.30 -5.07 -19.88
N TYR A 461 -18.47 -4.42 -18.73
CA TYR A 461 -18.45 -5.03 -17.42
C TYR A 461 -19.87 -5.34 -16.99
N MET A 462 -20.08 -6.50 -16.40
CA MET A 462 -21.32 -6.86 -15.74
C MET A 462 -21.12 -6.81 -14.23
N HIS A 463 -21.99 -6.10 -13.55
CA HIS A 463 -22.20 -6.22 -12.11
C HIS A 463 -23.60 -6.76 -11.88
N TYR A 464 -23.78 -7.68 -10.93
CA TYR A 464 -25.10 -8.08 -10.48
C TYR A 464 -25.14 -8.30 -8.98
N THR A 465 -26.33 -8.22 -8.42
CA THR A 465 -26.57 -8.50 -7.01
C THR A 465 -27.59 -9.61 -6.89
N LYS A 466 -27.27 -10.66 -6.13
CA LYS A 466 -28.16 -11.79 -5.88
C LYS A 466 -28.41 -12.02 -4.40
N GLU A 467 -29.62 -12.49 -4.08
CA GLU A 467 -29.95 -13.06 -2.76
C GLU A 467 -29.65 -14.58 -2.79
N PRO A 468 -28.82 -15.11 -1.88
CA PRO A 468 -28.48 -16.53 -1.89
C PRO A 468 -29.69 -17.46 -1.72
N GLY A 469 -29.80 -18.44 -2.63
CA GLY A 469 -30.94 -19.36 -2.68
C GLY A 469 -32.14 -18.84 -3.46
N TRP A 470 -32.07 -17.61 -3.99
CA TRP A 470 -33.04 -17.07 -4.93
C TRP A 470 -32.49 -17.10 -6.36
N GLU A 471 -31.51 -16.24 -6.65
CA GLU A 471 -30.79 -16.19 -7.93
C GLU A 471 -29.49 -17.01 -7.84
N ASP A 472 -29.19 -17.80 -8.85
CA ASP A 472 -27.95 -18.60 -8.99
C ASP A 472 -26.86 -17.73 -9.64
N THR A 473 -27.13 -17.18 -10.82
CA THR A 473 -26.18 -16.33 -11.56
C THR A 473 -26.88 -15.49 -12.64
N ALA A 474 -26.19 -14.46 -13.14
CA ALA A 474 -26.61 -13.63 -14.26
C ALA A 474 -25.58 -13.63 -15.39
N GLY A 475 -26.01 -13.26 -16.58
CA GLY A 475 -25.20 -13.14 -17.77
C GLY A 475 -25.81 -12.14 -18.76
N TYR A 476 -25.07 -11.84 -19.81
CA TYR A 476 -25.58 -10.97 -20.88
C TYR A 476 -25.06 -11.39 -22.25
N CYS A 477 -25.74 -10.89 -23.28
CA CYS A 477 -25.35 -11.02 -24.68
C CYS A 477 -25.72 -9.75 -25.44
N LEU A 478 -24.75 -9.18 -26.15
CA LEU A 478 -24.97 -8.11 -27.11
C LEU A 478 -25.35 -8.74 -28.46
N ALA A 479 -26.64 -8.80 -28.73
CA ALA A 479 -27.17 -9.31 -29.99
C ALA A 479 -27.29 -8.19 -31.04
N THR A 480 -27.45 -8.56 -32.31
CA THR A 480 -27.65 -7.57 -33.40
C THR A 480 -28.91 -6.72 -33.18
N GLU A 481 -29.89 -7.29 -32.47
CA GLU A 481 -31.20 -6.72 -32.20
C GLU A 481 -31.32 -5.97 -30.88
N GLY A 482 -30.30 -6.01 -30.00
CA GLY A 482 -30.30 -5.29 -28.73
C GLY A 482 -29.44 -5.94 -27.65
N ILE A 483 -29.65 -5.49 -26.41
CA ILE A 483 -29.00 -6.05 -25.22
C ILE A 483 -29.89 -7.13 -24.64
N VAL A 484 -29.34 -8.32 -24.37
CA VAL A 484 -30.05 -9.40 -23.69
C VAL A 484 -29.42 -9.63 -22.32
N VAL A 485 -30.21 -9.53 -21.26
CA VAL A 485 -29.84 -9.98 -19.91
C VAL A 485 -30.45 -11.36 -19.70
N MET A 486 -29.61 -12.29 -19.25
CA MET A 486 -29.98 -13.67 -18.95
C MET A 486 -29.80 -13.90 -17.46
N VAL A 487 -30.79 -14.51 -16.82
CA VAL A 487 -30.77 -14.77 -15.37
C VAL A 487 -31.15 -16.21 -15.11
N LYS A 488 -30.46 -16.82 -14.15
CA LYS A 488 -30.68 -18.20 -13.71
C LYS A 488 -30.96 -18.20 -12.22
N PHE A 489 -32.04 -18.84 -11.81
CA PHE A 489 -32.52 -18.90 -10.44
C PHE A 489 -32.33 -20.28 -9.81
N ASP A 490 -32.02 -20.30 -8.51
CA ASP A 490 -32.21 -21.47 -7.66
C ASP A 490 -33.71 -21.71 -7.39
N HIS A 491 -34.48 -20.62 -7.33
CA HIS A 491 -35.93 -20.64 -7.17
C HIS A 491 -36.65 -21.14 -8.42
N LYS A 492 -37.57 -22.09 -8.24
CA LYS A 492 -38.40 -22.67 -9.30
C LYS A 492 -39.75 -21.96 -9.37
N PHE A 493 -39.98 -21.19 -10.43
CA PHE A 493 -41.22 -20.44 -10.59
C PHE A 493 -42.38 -21.32 -11.06
N ALA A 494 -43.59 -21.04 -10.55
CA ALA A 494 -44.81 -21.71 -10.99
C ALA A 494 -45.38 -21.04 -12.25
N ALA A 495 -46.04 -21.82 -13.10
CA ALA A 495 -46.77 -21.31 -14.25
C ALA A 495 -47.86 -20.32 -13.80
N GLY A 496 -47.95 -19.19 -14.49
CA GLY A 496 -48.85 -18.08 -14.16
C GLY A 496 -48.28 -17.06 -13.17
N THR A 497 -47.06 -17.26 -12.65
CA THR A 497 -46.37 -16.21 -11.86
C THR A 497 -46.12 -14.99 -12.73
N VAL A 498 -46.42 -13.80 -12.21
CA VAL A 498 -46.18 -12.52 -12.90
C VAL A 498 -44.90 -11.90 -12.36
N LEU A 499 -43.99 -11.55 -13.25
CA LEU A 499 -42.75 -10.84 -12.97
C LEU A 499 -42.77 -9.49 -13.70
N GLU A 500 -42.15 -8.49 -13.10
CA GLU A 500 -42.08 -7.13 -13.64
C GLU A 500 -40.62 -6.75 -13.86
N TYR A 501 -40.28 -6.11 -14.98
CA TYR A 501 -38.91 -5.69 -15.23
C TYR A 501 -38.82 -4.27 -15.76
N ASP A 502 -37.74 -3.60 -15.35
CA ASP A 502 -37.43 -2.22 -15.67
C ASP A 502 -36.02 -2.12 -16.28
N TRP A 503 -35.86 -1.16 -17.18
CA TRP A 503 -34.58 -0.78 -17.74
C TRP A 503 -34.23 0.64 -17.38
N TYR A 504 -32.95 0.90 -17.19
CA TYR A 504 -32.39 2.22 -16.94
C TYR A 504 -31.18 2.42 -17.85
N ILE A 505 -30.98 3.63 -18.35
CA ILE A 505 -29.77 4.02 -19.08
C ILE A 505 -29.15 5.19 -18.32
N ASN A 506 -27.90 5.04 -17.87
CA ASN A 506 -27.21 6.00 -17.01
C ASN A 506 -28.05 6.38 -15.76
N GLU A 507 -28.62 5.36 -15.10
CA GLU A 507 -29.51 5.48 -13.93
C GLU A 507 -30.83 6.24 -14.16
N GLU A 508 -31.14 6.62 -15.40
CA GLU A 508 -32.44 7.21 -15.76
C GLU A 508 -33.38 6.12 -16.31
N PRO A 509 -34.65 6.05 -15.86
CA PRO A 509 -35.61 5.06 -16.35
C PRO A 509 -35.77 5.12 -17.88
N TYR A 510 -35.66 3.95 -18.52
CA TYR A 510 -35.83 3.80 -19.95
C TYR A 510 -37.08 2.99 -20.26
N GLY A 511 -38.11 3.69 -20.73
CA GLY A 511 -39.41 3.09 -21.05
C GLY A 511 -40.30 2.90 -19.83
N GLU A 512 -41.40 2.17 -20.03
CA GLU A 512 -42.32 1.77 -18.95
C GLU A 512 -41.99 0.36 -18.46
N THR A 513 -42.31 0.07 -17.19
CA THR A 513 -42.23 -1.28 -16.63
C THR A 513 -42.94 -2.30 -17.51
N GLN A 514 -42.25 -3.38 -17.82
CA GLN A 514 -42.78 -4.49 -18.61
C GLN A 514 -43.20 -5.65 -17.70
N LYS A 515 -44.11 -6.49 -18.19
CA LYS A 515 -44.57 -7.70 -17.46
C LYS A 515 -44.25 -8.96 -18.24
N MET A 516 -43.82 -9.99 -17.54
CA MET A 516 -43.66 -11.35 -18.05
C MET A 516 -44.52 -12.30 -17.21
N VAL A 517 -45.17 -13.27 -17.86
CA VAL A 517 -45.88 -14.35 -17.18
C VAL A 517 -45.13 -15.65 -17.41
N VAL A 518 -44.80 -16.35 -16.33
CA VAL A 518 -44.11 -17.65 -16.39
C VAL A 518 -45.03 -18.67 -17.05
N ASN A 519 -44.56 -19.30 -18.13
CA ASN A 519 -45.40 -20.20 -18.94
C ASN A 519 -45.44 -21.64 -18.41
N GLU A 520 -44.36 -22.12 -17.78
CA GLU A 520 -44.20 -23.52 -17.37
C GLU A 520 -43.74 -23.62 -15.92
N ASP A 521 -44.28 -24.62 -15.20
CA ASP A 521 -43.88 -24.93 -13.83
C ASP A 521 -42.42 -25.37 -13.76
N GLY A 522 -41.68 -24.81 -12.82
CA GLY A 522 -40.27 -25.14 -12.61
C GLY A 522 -39.31 -24.39 -13.51
N THR A 523 -39.77 -23.34 -14.21
CA THR A 523 -38.88 -22.44 -14.97
C THR A 523 -37.87 -21.79 -14.02
N VAL A 524 -36.59 -21.82 -14.40
CA VAL A 524 -35.46 -21.28 -13.61
C VAL A 524 -34.56 -20.35 -14.43
N GLU A 525 -34.68 -20.34 -15.75
CA GLU A 525 -33.88 -19.50 -16.64
C GLU A 525 -34.79 -18.55 -17.41
N PHE A 526 -34.40 -17.28 -17.46
CA PHE A 526 -35.13 -16.24 -18.16
C PHE A 526 -34.19 -15.38 -19.00
N GLU A 527 -34.72 -14.83 -20.07
CA GLU A 527 -34.03 -13.91 -20.97
C GLU A 527 -34.89 -12.66 -21.19
N PHE A 528 -34.26 -11.49 -21.06
CA PHE A 528 -34.91 -10.19 -21.19
C PHE A 528 -34.14 -9.33 -22.17
N MET A 529 -34.83 -8.89 -23.23
CA MET A 529 -34.22 -8.12 -24.30
C MET A 529 -34.62 -6.66 -24.24
N LEU A 530 -33.63 -5.79 -24.33
CA LEU A 530 -33.80 -4.37 -24.62
C LEU A 530 -33.51 -4.13 -26.10
N GLU A 531 -34.58 -4.12 -26.91
CA GLU A 531 -34.50 -4.01 -28.36
C GLU A 531 -33.97 -2.65 -28.84
N GLY A 532 -33.09 -2.67 -29.85
CA GLY A 532 -32.65 -1.47 -30.57
C GLY A 532 -31.79 -0.50 -29.77
N VAL A 533 -31.37 -0.87 -28.55
CA VAL A 533 -30.52 -0.06 -27.68
C VAL A 533 -29.12 -0.65 -27.64
N LYS A 534 -28.12 0.22 -27.68
CA LYS A 534 -26.73 -0.09 -27.34
C LYS A 534 -26.40 0.57 -26.00
N ILE A 535 -25.46 -0.01 -25.27
CA ILE A 535 -24.91 0.63 -24.08
C ILE A 535 -24.26 1.95 -24.55
N PRO A 536 -24.55 3.10 -23.91
CA PRO A 536 -23.88 4.34 -24.26
C PRO A 536 -22.39 4.23 -23.94
N GLN A 537 -21.54 4.80 -24.80
CA GLN A 537 -20.11 4.92 -24.52
C GLN A 537 -19.88 5.67 -23.20
N ARG A 538 -19.06 5.11 -22.30
CA ARG A 538 -18.85 5.63 -20.92
C ARG A 538 -20.14 5.71 -20.09
N GLY A 539 -21.09 4.82 -20.38
CA GLY A 539 -22.40 4.80 -19.76
C GLY A 539 -22.78 3.42 -19.23
N SER A 540 -23.94 3.35 -18.59
CA SER A 540 -24.48 2.11 -18.04
C SER A 540 -25.87 1.81 -18.56
N VAL A 541 -26.20 0.52 -18.62
CA VAL A 541 -27.56 0.00 -18.77
C VAL A 541 -27.84 -0.91 -17.60
N SER A 542 -28.88 -0.60 -16.83
CA SER A 542 -29.26 -1.36 -15.64
C SER A 542 -30.60 -2.05 -15.87
N PHE A 543 -30.66 -3.34 -15.55
CA PHE A 543 -31.84 -4.19 -15.59
C PHE A 543 -32.25 -4.57 -14.18
N ARG A 544 -33.54 -4.41 -13.86
CA ARG A 544 -34.12 -4.84 -12.58
C ARG A 544 -35.31 -5.75 -12.83
N LEU A 545 -35.31 -6.92 -12.22
CA LEU A 545 -36.43 -7.85 -12.22
C LEU A 545 -37.07 -7.88 -10.83
N TRP A 546 -38.39 -7.84 -10.80
CA TRP A 546 -39.21 -7.71 -9.61
C TRP A 546 -40.31 -8.77 -9.54
N GLU A 547 -40.72 -9.08 -8.33
CA GLU A 547 -42.03 -9.68 -8.09
C GLU A 547 -43.17 -8.70 -8.41
N GLU A 548 -44.37 -9.22 -8.68
CA GLU A 548 -45.55 -8.44 -9.03
C GLU A 548 -45.85 -7.31 -8.02
N GLY A 549 -45.97 -6.08 -8.53
CA GLY A 549 -46.24 -4.88 -7.74
C GLY A 549 -44.98 -4.23 -7.17
N HIS A 550 -43.81 -4.50 -7.77
CA HIS A 550 -42.50 -3.99 -7.32
C HIS A 550 -42.21 -4.27 -5.84
N THR A 551 -42.65 -5.41 -5.32
CA THR A 551 -42.56 -5.72 -3.88
C THR A 551 -41.16 -6.13 -3.44
N HIS A 552 -40.39 -6.75 -4.33
CA HIS A 552 -39.07 -7.28 -4.06
C HIS A 552 -38.24 -7.35 -5.35
N VAL A 553 -36.99 -6.86 -5.34
CA VAL A 553 -36.04 -7.02 -6.45
C VAL A 553 -35.47 -8.43 -6.36
N ILE A 554 -35.65 -9.23 -7.40
CA ILE A 554 -35.18 -10.61 -7.44
C ILE A 554 -33.96 -10.83 -8.32
N SER A 555 -33.65 -9.88 -9.21
CA SER A 555 -32.37 -9.81 -9.91
C SER A 555 -32.08 -8.35 -10.29
N TYR A 556 -30.83 -7.94 -10.15
CA TYR A 556 -30.35 -6.63 -10.57
C TYR A 556 -29.03 -6.80 -11.29
N VAL A 557 -28.98 -6.36 -12.54
CA VAL A 557 -27.81 -6.45 -13.42
C VAL A 557 -27.49 -5.08 -13.97
N VAL A 558 -26.23 -4.68 -13.92
CA VAL A 558 -25.71 -3.44 -14.49
C VAL A 558 -24.64 -3.80 -15.49
N LEU A 559 -24.81 -3.34 -16.72
CA LEU A 559 -23.82 -3.41 -17.78
C LEU A 559 -23.20 -2.04 -17.94
N THR A 560 -21.91 -1.91 -17.70
CA THR A 560 -21.18 -0.65 -17.83
C THR A 560 -20.23 -0.76 -19.01
N GLN A 561 -20.31 0.20 -19.92
CA GLN A 561 -19.34 0.37 -20.98
C GLN A 561 -18.33 1.41 -20.52
N THR A 562 -17.10 0.96 -20.24
CA THR A 562 -16.00 1.88 -19.93
C THR A 562 -15.61 2.72 -21.15
#